data_AF-A0A6I8UCI1-F1
#
_entry.id   AF-A0A6I8UCI1-F1
#
_cell.length_a   1.000
_cell.length_b   1.000
_cell.length_c   1.000
_cell.angle_alpha   90.00
_cell.angle_beta   90.00
_cell.angle_gamma   90.00
#
_symmetry.space_group_name_H-M   'P 1'
#
loop_
_entity.id
_entity.type
_entity.pdbx_description
1 polymer ?
#
loop_
_entity_poly.entity_id
_entity_poly.type
_entity_poly.pdbx_seq_one_letter_code
_entity_poly.pdbx_strand_id
1 'polypeptide(L)'
;MGGFNMKVCALAACLLLAGQVSSYSMEDLCAQWSGSGYVGNPADCTGWGYCQGQKLVSWNTCKNGLVFNAQTSTCGFANSTICTTSAVATCAAAKSPMYVAVPDDCNKYGYCFGNGTIDYGSCGTGGVYAAHSNACIWGPACPQDSICRFMKNDIFVGDPNNCGSYLLCNNGYGTPGSCPTNTFYSAGSGNCQSTNPCTGGSGSSGSNTGSPYTVGQQVSGVCKDGKAIGSATTFYVSDTKTCYGYFYCTSTTEDGIWNSCLFGTHFDPTPQQCVSPAAYACSLNRCGNVASPFMAVFNTNCTEYEICSSSATNYCPSSNKYYDEVHNICTTKPLNYTICEAST
;
A
#
# COMPACT_ATOMS: atom_id res chain seq x y z
N MET A 1 45.88 -45.97 -2.64
CA MET A 1 45.03 -45.58 -1.49
C MET A 1 44.76 -44.09 -1.63
N GLY A 2 43.47 -43.74 -1.65
CA GLY A 2 42.98 -42.46 -2.14
C GLY A 2 43.32 -41.26 -1.26
N GLY A 3 43.42 -40.11 -1.91
CA GLY A 3 43.42 -38.78 -1.30
C GLY A 3 42.75 -37.83 -2.28
N PHE A 4 41.55 -37.39 -1.92
CA PHE A 4 40.70 -36.51 -2.73
C PHE A 4 41.40 -35.17 -3.00
N ASN A 5 41.46 -34.79 -4.26
CA ASN A 5 41.74 -33.42 -4.69
C ASN A 5 40.49 -32.56 -4.39
N MET A 6 40.59 -31.64 -3.43
CA MET A 6 39.55 -30.63 -3.22
C MET A 6 40.09 -29.28 -3.72
N LYS A 7 39.96 -29.06 -5.03
CA LYS A 7 40.09 -27.72 -5.59
C LYS A 7 38.90 -26.91 -5.11
N VAL A 8 39.19 -25.85 -4.37
CA VAL A 8 38.25 -24.79 -3.99
C VAL A 8 37.75 -24.14 -5.28
N CYS A 9 36.60 -24.61 -5.78
CA CYS A 9 35.80 -23.83 -6.72
C CYS A 9 35.07 -22.78 -5.88
N ALA A 10 35.59 -21.56 -5.91
CA ALA A 10 34.85 -20.37 -5.52
C ALA A 10 33.58 -20.30 -6.39
N LEU A 11 32.48 -20.84 -5.89
CA LEU A 11 31.15 -20.48 -6.35
C LEU A 11 30.98 -19.02 -5.94
N ALA A 12 31.18 -18.14 -6.91
CA ALA A 12 30.71 -16.77 -6.86
C ALA A 12 29.19 -16.83 -6.60
N ALA A 13 28.82 -16.73 -5.33
CA ALA A 13 27.50 -16.31 -4.93
C ALA A 13 27.36 -14.88 -5.45
N CYS A 14 26.84 -14.75 -6.67
CA CYS A 14 26.33 -13.50 -7.18
C CYS A 14 25.07 -13.21 -6.36
N LEU A 15 25.27 -12.74 -5.13
CA LEU A 15 24.28 -12.06 -4.31
C LEU A 15 23.95 -10.77 -5.06
N LEU A 16 23.04 -10.91 -6.03
CA LEU A 16 22.25 -9.81 -6.52
C LEU A 16 21.45 -9.33 -5.31
N LEU A 17 21.95 -8.26 -4.69
CA LEU A 17 21.16 -7.37 -3.85
C LEU A 17 20.09 -6.75 -4.76
N ALA A 18 19.04 -7.52 -5.04
CA ALA A 18 17.78 -6.95 -5.49
C ALA A 18 17.20 -6.26 -4.25
N GLY A 19 17.09 -4.93 -4.31
CA GLY A 19 16.38 -4.15 -3.31
C GLY A 19 15.00 -4.79 -3.10
N GLN A 20 14.69 -5.11 -1.85
CA GLN A 20 13.38 -5.65 -1.50
C GLN A 20 12.36 -4.52 -1.61
N VAL A 21 11.82 -4.34 -2.81
CA VAL A 21 10.42 -3.94 -2.97
C VAL A 21 9.62 -5.01 -2.24
N SER A 22 8.73 -4.61 -1.34
CA SER A 22 7.85 -5.49 -0.58
C SER A 22 6.86 -6.21 -1.51
N SER A 23 7.34 -7.16 -2.32
CA SER A 23 6.48 -8.05 -3.09
C SER A 23 6.02 -9.17 -2.16
N TYR A 24 4.71 -9.32 -1.97
CA TYR A 24 4.14 -10.47 -1.28
C TYR A 24 4.66 -11.78 -1.87
N SER A 25 4.91 -12.79 -1.04
CA SER A 25 5.07 -14.17 -1.52
C SER A 25 3.70 -14.86 -1.59
N MET A 26 3.59 -15.98 -2.32
CA MET A 26 2.33 -16.76 -2.33
C MET A 26 1.98 -17.32 -0.94
N GLU A 27 2.98 -17.57 -0.10
CA GLU A 27 2.80 -17.92 1.30
C GLU A 27 2.17 -16.77 2.10
N ASP A 28 2.61 -15.53 1.87
CA ASP A 28 1.98 -14.34 2.47
C ASP A 28 0.53 -14.21 2.02
N LEU A 29 0.25 -14.43 0.73
CA LEU A 29 -1.11 -14.44 0.18
C LEU A 29 -2.00 -15.46 0.90
N CYS A 30 -1.52 -16.71 1.01
CA CYS A 30 -2.27 -17.77 1.66
C CYS A 30 -2.46 -17.50 3.16
N ALA A 31 -1.47 -16.93 3.84
CA ALA A 31 -1.56 -16.62 5.27
C ALA A 31 -2.67 -15.61 5.58
N GLN A 32 -3.02 -14.72 4.64
CA GLN A 32 -4.08 -13.73 4.84
C GLN A 32 -5.49 -14.23 4.51
N TRP A 33 -5.65 -15.47 4.03
CA TRP A 33 -6.93 -15.96 3.55
C TRP A 33 -7.44 -17.17 4.32
N SER A 34 -8.63 -17.02 4.92
CA SER A 34 -9.30 -18.09 5.68
C SER A 34 -9.88 -19.20 4.79
N GLY A 35 -10.08 -18.89 3.50
CA GLY A 35 -10.68 -19.79 2.53
C GLY A 35 -9.69 -20.80 1.94
N SER A 36 -10.08 -21.37 0.82
CA SER A 36 -9.22 -22.20 -0.02
C SER A 36 -9.46 -21.91 -1.48
N GLY A 37 -8.42 -22.07 -2.30
CA GLY A 37 -8.48 -21.79 -3.72
C GLY A 37 -7.14 -21.28 -4.25
N TYR A 38 -7.17 -20.73 -5.47
CA TYR A 38 -5.96 -20.35 -6.18
C TYR A 38 -5.63 -18.87 -6.02
N VAL A 39 -4.34 -18.57 -5.89
CA VAL A 39 -3.76 -17.22 -5.86
C VAL A 39 -2.71 -17.09 -6.96
N GLY A 40 -2.51 -15.87 -7.45
CA GLY A 40 -1.49 -15.58 -8.46
C GLY A 40 -0.10 -15.45 -7.84
N ASN A 41 0.94 -15.79 -8.59
CA ASN A 41 2.31 -15.58 -8.14
C ASN A 41 2.72 -14.10 -8.35
N PRO A 42 3.12 -13.36 -7.29
CA PRO A 42 3.49 -11.95 -7.42
C PRO A 42 4.76 -11.67 -8.23
N ALA A 43 5.60 -12.69 -8.45
CA ALA A 43 6.82 -12.59 -9.25
C ALA A 43 6.65 -13.11 -10.69
N ASP A 44 5.60 -13.86 -10.99
CA ASP A 44 5.38 -14.50 -12.28
C ASP A 44 3.89 -14.61 -12.59
N CYS A 45 3.39 -13.83 -13.55
CA CYS A 45 1.96 -13.84 -13.92
C CYS A 45 1.48 -15.14 -14.58
N THR A 46 2.38 -16.09 -14.91
CA THR A 46 1.99 -17.44 -15.32
C THR A 46 1.87 -18.40 -14.13
N GLY A 47 2.48 -18.04 -13.00
CA GLY A 47 2.49 -18.82 -11.78
C GLY A 47 1.21 -18.69 -10.95
N TRP A 48 0.87 -19.78 -10.29
CA TRP A 48 -0.25 -19.84 -9.35
C TRP A 48 0.09 -20.74 -8.16
N GLY A 49 -0.55 -20.46 -7.02
CA GLY A 49 -0.51 -21.25 -5.80
C GLY A 49 -1.91 -21.69 -5.38
N TYR A 50 -2.03 -22.84 -4.73
CA TYR A 50 -3.27 -23.28 -4.10
C TYR A 50 -3.14 -23.13 -2.58
N CYS A 51 -4.00 -22.31 -2.00
CA CYS A 51 -4.10 -22.06 -0.58
C CYS A 51 -5.13 -23.00 0.05
N GLN A 52 -4.77 -23.58 1.20
CA GLN A 52 -5.71 -24.31 2.04
C GLN A 52 -5.28 -24.18 3.51
N GLY A 53 -6.20 -23.74 4.37
CA GLY A 53 -5.93 -23.61 5.81
C GLY A 53 -4.79 -22.65 6.12
N GLN A 54 -4.79 -21.48 5.47
CA GLN A 54 -3.76 -20.44 5.56
C GLN A 54 -2.34 -20.86 5.13
N LYS A 55 -2.23 -21.92 4.33
CA LYS A 55 -0.94 -22.42 3.84
C LYS A 55 -0.95 -22.57 2.34
N LEU A 56 0.19 -22.28 1.72
CA LEU A 56 0.46 -22.71 0.36
C LEU A 56 0.69 -24.22 0.38
N VAL A 57 -0.18 -24.99 -0.27
CA VAL A 57 -0.08 -26.46 -0.27
C VAL A 57 0.32 -27.04 -1.63
N SER A 58 0.25 -26.25 -2.70
CA SER A 58 0.71 -26.62 -4.04
C SER A 58 0.93 -25.36 -4.88
N TRP A 59 1.80 -25.42 -5.87
CA TRP A 59 2.04 -24.33 -6.82
C TRP A 59 2.50 -24.90 -8.16
N ASN A 60 2.22 -24.17 -9.24
CA ASN A 60 2.70 -24.50 -10.58
C ASN A 60 2.59 -23.26 -11.48
N THR A 61 2.86 -23.44 -12.77
CA THR A 61 2.61 -22.44 -13.80
C THR A 61 1.53 -22.91 -14.77
N CYS A 62 0.88 -21.94 -15.41
CA CYS A 62 -0.01 -22.17 -16.54
C CYS A 62 0.78 -22.74 -17.73
N LYS A 63 0.23 -23.76 -18.38
CA LYS A 63 0.88 -24.43 -19.52
C LYS A 63 0.66 -23.66 -20.82
N ASN A 64 1.47 -23.97 -21.85
CA ASN A 64 1.28 -23.48 -23.21
C ASN A 64 1.28 -21.94 -23.35
N GLY A 65 2.04 -21.24 -22.50
CA GLY A 65 2.12 -19.77 -22.53
C GLY A 65 0.84 -19.06 -22.08
N LEU A 66 -0.05 -19.76 -21.38
CA LEU A 66 -1.23 -19.15 -20.76
C LEU A 66 -0.82 -18.30 -19.54
N VAL A 67 -1.62 -17.30 -19.23
CA VAL A 67 -1.44 -16.37 -18.10
C VAL A 67 -2.48 -16.68 -17.03
N PHE A 68 -2.09 -16.66 -15.76
CA PHE A 68 -3.01 -16.93 -14.67
C PHE A 68 -3.83 -15.69 -14.32
N ASN A 69 -5.15 -15.84 -14.28
CA ASN A 69 -6.08 -14.84 -13.77
C ASN A 69 -6.47 -15.23 -12.34
N ALA A 70 -5.98 -14.48 -11.36
CA ALA A 70 -6.26 -14.73 -9.96
C ALA A 70 -7.74 -14.56 -9.61
N GLN A 71 -8.38 -13.52 -10.16
CA GLN A 71 -9.76 -13.16 -9.86
C GLN A 71 -10.74 -14.27 -10.26
N THR A 72 -10.51 -14.91 -11.40
CA THR A 72 -11.31 -16.05 -11.87
C THR A 72 -10.74 -17.41 -11.49
N SER A 73 -9.52 -17.45 -10.94
CA SER A 73 -8.76 -18.67 -10.62
C SER A 73 -8.56 -19.58 -11.83
N THR A 74 -8.24 -19.03 -13.00
CA THR A 74 -8.09 -19.78 -14.26
C THR A 74 -6.89 -19.35 -15.08
N CYS A 75 -6.32 -20.27 -15.85
CA CYS A 75 -5.33 -19.94 -16.89
C CYS A 75 -6.06 -19.50 -18.17
N GLY A 76 -5.78 -18.30 -18.66
CA GLY A 76 -6.35 -17.75 -19.89
C GLY A 76 -5.30 -17.40 -20.93
N PHE A 77 -5.72 -17.10 -22.15
CA PHE A 77 -4.81 -16.73 -23.23
C PHE A 77 -4.19 -15.36 -22.96
N ALA A 78 -2.88 -15.25 -23.20
CA ALA A 78 -2.13 -14.01 -22.98
C ALA A 78 -2.68 -12.80 -23.76
N ASN A 79 -3.41 -13.03 -24.86
CA ASN A 79 -4.00 -11.97 -25.67
C ASN A 79 -5.29 -11.36 -25.09
N SER A 80 -5.88 -11.99 -24.08
CA SER A 80 -7.13 -11.57 -23.43
C SER A 80 -7.03 -11.51 -21.91
N THR A 81 -5.96 -12.05 -21.32
CA THR A 81 -5.70 -12.06 -19.88
C THR A 81 -4.54 -11.13 -19.54
N ILE A 82 -4.75 -10.25 -18.56
CA ILE A 82 -3.72 -9.30 -18.10
C ILE A 82 -2.65 -10.06 -17.32
N CYS A 83 -1.39 -9.87 -17.71
CA CYS A 83 -0.23 -10.27 -16.92
C CYS A 83 -0.02 -9.23 -15.82
N THR A 84 -0.41 -9.56 -14.59
CA THR A 84 -0.41 -8.65 -13.43
C THR A 84 0.97 -8.13 -13.04
N THR A 85 2.04 -8.78 -13.52
CA THR A 85 3.44 -8.41 -13.26
C THR A 85 4.08 -7.63 -14.42
N SER A 86 3.41 -7.47 -15.57
CA SER A 86 3.99 -6.77 -16.71
C SER A 86 2.96 -6.23 -17.71
N ALA A 87 2.87 -4.90 -17.78
CA ALA A 87 2.12 -4.20 -18.82
C ALA A 87 2.65 -4.52 -20.22
N VAL A 88 3.98 -4.58 -20.37
CA VAL A 88 4.65 -4.85 -21.65
C VAL A 88 4.32 -6.26 -22.14
N ALA A 89 4.38 -7.28 -21.27
CA ALA A 89 4.01 -8.65 -21.65
C ALA A 89 2.54 -8.73 -22.07
N THR A 90 1.66 -8.03 -21.36
CA THR A 90 0.23 -7.96 -21.73
C THR A 90 0.04 -7.33 -23.11
N CYS A 91 0.63 -6.15 -23.37
CA CYS A 91 0.47 -5.47 -24.66
C CYS A 91 1.13 -6.20 -25.83
N ALA A 92 2.25 -6.90 -25.60
CA ALA A 92 2.90 -7.73 -26.61
C ALA A 92 1.98 -8.87 -27.11
N ALA A 93 1.15 -9.42 -26.21
CA ALA A 93 0.22 -10.49 -26.53
C ALA A 93 -1.16 -10.00 -27.01
N ALA A 94 -1.59 -8.81 -26.58
CA ALA A 94 -2.89 -8.23 -26.90
C ALA A 94 -3.19 -8.22 -28.40
N LYS A 95 -4.41 -8.62 -28.78
CA LYS A 95 -4.92 -8.62 -30.18
C LYS A 95 -6.02 -7.59 -30.44
N SER A 96 -6.40 -6.85 -29.41
CA SER A 96 -7.35 -5.74 -29.47
C SER A 96 -6.88 -4.62 -28.55
N PRO A 97 -7.36 -3.38 -28.75
CA PRO A 97 -7.03 -2.29 -27.84
C PRO A 97 -7.52 -2.54 -26.41
N MET A 98 -6.68 -2.22 -25.42
CA MET A 98 -7.04 -2.32 -24.01
C MET A 98 -6.16 -1.43 -23.13
N TYR A 99 -6.64 -1.09 -21.94
CA TYR A 99 -5.85 -0.42 -20.93
C TYR A 99 -5.33 -1.40 -19.89
N VAL A 100 -4.10 -1.19 -19.45
CA VAL A 100 -3.42 -2.01 -18.45
C VAL A 100 -2.76 -1.13 -17.42
N ALA A 101 -2.72 -1.59 -16.17
CA ALA A 101 -1.93 -0.91 -15.15
C ALA A 101 -0.44 -1.10 -15.39
N VAL A 102 0.36 -0.10 -15.02
CA VAL A 102 1.82 -0.21 -14.96
C VAL A 102 2.20 -0.58 -13.53
N PRO A 103 2.67 -1.82 -13.25
CA PRO A 103 2.89 -2.29 -11.89
C PRO A 103 3.90 -1.45 -11.09
N ASP A 104 4.91 -0.91 -11.75
CA ASP A 104 6.01 -0.17 -11.11
C ASP A 104 5.79 1.36 -11.10
N ASP A 105 4.71 1.85 -11.69
CA ASP A 105 4.38 3.28 -11.75
C ASP A 105 2.87 3.49 -11.70
N CYS A 106 2.36 3.66 -10.49
CA CYS A 106 0.94 3.76 -10.19
C CYS A 106 0.26 4.99 -10.78
N ASN A 107 1.04 6.02 -11.14
CA ASN A 107 0.52 7.20 -11.83
C ASN A 107 0.29 6.94 -13.32
N LYS A 108 0.89 5.88 -13.87
CA LYS A 108 0.81 5.56 -15.30
C LYS A 108 -0.13 4.41 -15.60
N TYR A 109 -0.62 4.42 -16.83
CA TYR A 109 -1.32 3.32 -17.44
C TYR A 109 -0.77 3.07 -18.84
N GLY A 110 -0.81 1.82 -19.27
CA GLY A 110 -0.49 1.42 -20.63
C GLY A 110 -1.76 1.37 -21.48
N TYR A 111 -1.70 1.89 -22.69
CA TYR A 111 -2.66 1.65 -23.75
C TYR A 111 -2.05 0.68 -24.76
N CYS A 112 -2.55 -0.55 -24.79
CA CYS A 112 -2.16 -1.52 -25.79
C CYS A 112 -2.96 -1.25 -27.07
N PHE A 113 -2.30 -1.21 -28.23
CA PHE A 113 -2.99 -1.02 -29.52
C PHE A 113 -3.56 -2.32 -30.12
N GLY A 114 -3.25 -3.48 -29.54
CA GLY A 114 -3.62 -4.79 -30.08
C GLY A 114 -2.73 -5.31 -31.21
N ASN A 115 -1.64 -4.61 -31.51
CA ASN A 115 -0.63 -4.99 -32.50
C ASN A 115 0.74 -5.31 -31.86
N GLY A 116 0.79 -5.46 -30.53
CA GLY A 116 2.02 -5.66 -29.78
C GLY A 116 2.65 -4.39 -29.22
N THR A 117 2.17 -3.20 -29.60
CA THR A 117 2.72 -1.91 -29.13
C THR A 117 1.93 -1.34 -27.94
N ILE A 118 2.62 -0.53 -27.14
CA ILE A 118 2.12 0.13 -25.93
C ILE A 118 2.48 1.61 -25.97
N ASP A 119 1.49 2.46 -25.68
CA ASP A 119 1.72 3.86 -25.29
C ASP A 119 1.41 4.03 -23.81
N TYR A 120 1.99 5.06 -23.19
CA TYR A 120 1.78 5.36 -21.78
C TYR A 120 0.99 6.65 -21.61
N GLY A 121 -0.03 6.61 -20.75
CA GLY A 121 -0.71 7.78 -20.22
C GLY A 121 -0.36 8.00 -18.74
N SER A 122 -0.68 9.20 -18.24
CA SER A 122 -0.50 9.60 -16.83
C SER A 122 -1.83 10.06 -16.27
N CYS A 123 -2.07 9.73 -14.99
CA CYS A 123 -3.22 10.19 -14.23
C CYS A 123 -3.06 11.60 -13.64
N GLY A 124 -1.96 12.30 -13.96
CA GLY A 124 -1.67 13.64 -13.45
C GLY A 124 -1.30 13.63 -11.96
N THR A 125 -0.99 14.80 -11.40
CA THR A 125 -0.54 14.92 -10.01
C THR A 125 -1.58 14.39 -9.02
N GLY A 126 -1.20 13.41 -8.19
CA GLY A 126 -2.06 12.81 -7.17
C GLY A 126 -3.06 11.76 -7.68
N GLY A 127 -3.08 11.48 -8.99
CA GLY A 127 -3.90 10.43 -9.57
C GLY A 127 -3.18 9.08 -9.62
N VAL A 128 -3.92 7.99 -9.47
CA VAL A 128 -3.45 6.61 -9.66
C VAL A 128 -4.38 5.84 -10.60
N TYR A 129 -3.84 4.90 -11.36
CA TYR A 129 -4.64 4.11 -12.29
C TYR A 129 -5.28 2.89 -11.61
N ALA A 130 -6.61 2.83 -11.68
CA ALA A 130 -7.42 1.73 -11.17
C ALA A 130 -7.85 0.79 -12.30
N ALA A 131 -7.14 -0.34 -12.45
CA ALA A 131 -7.40 -1.32 -13.50
C ALA A 131 -8.80 -1.95 -13.43
N HIS A 132 -9.40 -2.07 -12.24
CA HIS A 132 -10.73 -2.66 -12.08
C HIS A 132 -11.84 -1.85 -12.76
N SER A 133 -11.66 -0.53 -12.91
CA SER A 133 -12.64 0.41 -13.48
C SER A 133 -12.12 1.11 -14.73
N ASN A 134 -10.90 0.80 -15.18
CA ASN A 134 -10.21 1.48 -16.28
C ASN A 134 -10.22 3.00 -16.16
N ALA A 135 -9.96 3.51 -14.96
CA ALA A 135 -10.06 4.93 -14.66
C ALA A 135 -8.85 5.43 -13.85
N CYS A 136 -8.49 6.69 -14.07
CA CYS A 136 -7.66 7.42 -13.13
C CYS A 136 -8.53 7.85 -11.95
N ILE A 137 -8.21 7.34 -10.77
CA ILE A 137 -8.86 7.72 -9.52
C ILE A 137 -7.88 8.54 -8.68
N TRP A 138 -8.44 9.28 -7.74
CA TRP A 138 -7.64 9.98 -6.75
C TRP A 138 -7.39 9.03 -5.57
N GLY A 139 -6.12 8.81 -5.20
CA GLY A 139 -5.79 7.87 -4.14
C GLY A 139 -4.29 7.82 -3.86
N PRO A 140 -3.87 7.93 -2.58
CA PRO A 140 -2.45 7.86 -2.22
C PRO A 140 -1.92 6.41 -2.17
N ALA A 141 -2.82 5.43 -2.14
CA ALA A 141 -2.47 4.02 -2.19
C ALA A 141 -2.56 3.52 -3.63
N CYS A 142 -1.47 2.92 -4.10
CA CYS A 142 -1.49 2.30 -5.40
C CYS A 142 -2.42 1.09 -5.42
N PRO A 143 -3.43 1.05 -6.31
CA PRO A 143 -4.27 -0.14 -6.44
C PRO A 143 -3.46 -1.40 -6.77
N GLN A 144 -2.29 -1.23 -7.40
CA GLN A 144 -1.38 -2.32 -7.79
C GLN A 144 -0.57 -2.88 -6.62
N ASP A 145 -0.41 -2.13 -5.53
CA ASP A 145 0.28 -2.59 -4.33
C ASP A 145 -0.64 -3.43 -3.43
N SER A 146 -1.93 -3.51 -3.76
CA SER A 146 -2.86 -4.35 -3.01
C SER A 146 -2.60 -5.83 -3.26
N ILE A 147 -2.56 -6.60 -2.16
CA ILE A 147 -2.56 -8.07 -2.20
C ILE A 147 -3.69 -8.62 -3.09
N CYS A 148 -4.84 -7.92 -3.16
CA CYS A 148 -6.01 -8.31 -3.92
C CYS A 148 -5.76 -8.49 -5.42
N ARG A 149 -4.71 -7.86 -5.99
CA ARG A 149 -4.26 -8.08 -7.36
C ARG A 149 -3.97 -9.56 -7.65
N PHE A 150 -3.54 -10.31 -6.64
CA PHE A 150 -3.17 -11.72 -6.73
C PHE A 150 -4.18 -12.66 -6.07
N MET A 151 -5.30 -12.13 -5.57
CA MET A 151 -6.32 -12.89 -4.88
C MET A 151 -7.55 -13.14 -5.74
N LYS A 152 -8.30 -14.17 -5.38
CA LYS A 152 -9.61 -14.47 -5.95
C LYS A 152 -10.59 -13.32 -5.73
N ASN A 153 -11.54 -13.17 -6.65
CA ASN A 153 -12.63 -12.22 -6.48
C ASN A 153 -13.57 -12.57 -5.32
N ASP A 154 -14.19 -11.56 -4.73
CA ASP A 154 -15.24 -11.65 -3.70
C ASP A 154 -14.80 -12.40 -2.44
N ILE A 155 -13.59 -12.09 -1.94
CA ILE A 155 -13.08 -12.63 -0.69
C ILE A 155 -12.64 -11.52 0.26
N PHE A 156 -12.63 -11.85 1.55
CA PHE A 156 -11.94 -11.05 2.56
C PHE A 156 -10.55 -11.64 2.81
N VAL A 157 -9.57 -10.76 2.93
CA VAL A 157 -8.21 -11.10 3.35
C VAL A 157 -7.78 -10.17 4.47
N GLY A 158 -6.91 -10.65 5.34
CA GLY A 158 -6.29 -9.80 6.36
C GLY A 158 -5.41 -8.74 5.69
N ASP A 159 -5.33 -7.57 6.33
CA ASP A 159 -4.28 -6.62 5.99
C ASP A 159 -2.96 -7.13 6.61
N PRO A 160 -1.95 -7.52 5.80
CA PRO A 160 -0.67 -8.00 6.30
C PRO A 160 0.02 -7.00 7.24
N ASN A 161 -0.33 -5.72 7.12
CA ASN A 161 0.30 -4.61 7.83
C ASN A 161 -0.57 -4.12 9.00
N ASN A 162 -1.81 -4.59 9.16
CA ASN A 162 -2.71 -4.14 10.21
C ASN A 162 -3.69 -5.22 10.70
N CYS A 163 -3.42 -5.76 11.88
CA CYS A 163 -4.22 -6.80 12.55
C CYS A 163 -5.66 -6.39 12.89
N GLY A 164 -6.01 -5.10 12.88
CA GLY A 164 -7.37 -4.59 13.08
C GLY A 164 -8.15 -4.41 11.77
N SER A 165 -7.51 -4.61 10.62
CA SER A 165 -8.05 -4.27 9.31
C SER A 165 -8.05 -5.47 8.38
N TYR A 166 -8.89 -5.37 7.36
CA TYR A 166 -9.06 -6.36 6.32
C TYR A 166 -9.33 -5.67 4.99
N LEU A 167 -9.17 -6.42 3.90
CA LEU A 167 -9.50 -5.96 2.55
C LEU A 167 -10.61 -6.85 1.98
N LEU A 168 -11.65 -6.22 1.44
CA LEU A 168 -12.55 -6.88 0.50
C LEU A 168 -11.93 -6.82 -0.90
N CYS A 169 -11.49 -7.96 -1.40
CA CYS A 169 -10.94 -8.06 -2.74
C CYS A 169 -12.08 -8.17 -3.78
N ASN A 170 -12.20 -7.16 -4.63
CA ASN A 170 -13.10 -7.16 -5.78
C ASN A 170 -12.33 -6.77 -7.06
N ASN A 171 -12.27 -7.68 -8.02
CA ASN A 171 -11.61 -7.54 -9.32
C ASN A 171 -10.18 -6.97 -9.22
N GLY A 172 -9.40 -7.49 -8.27
CA GLY A 172 -8.02 -7.06 -8.05
C GLY A 172 -7.87 -5.81 -7.17
N TYR A 173 -8.97 -5.12 -6.87
CA TYR A 173 -8.99 -3.94 -6.01
C TYR A 173 -9.33 -4.32 -4.57
N GLY A 174 -8.52 -3.86 -3.62
CA GLY A 174 -8.78 -4.04 -2.19
C GLY A 174 -9.52 -2.85 -1.61
N THR A 175 -10.76 -3.04 -1.20
CA THR A 175 -11.50 -2.05 -0.42
C THR A 175 -11.20 -2.27 1.06
N PRO A 176 -10.57 -1.31 1.75
CA PRO A 176 -10.26 -1.45 3.17
C PRO A 176 -11.52 -1.49 4.03
N GLY A 177 -11.46 -2.33 5.06
CA GLY A 177 -12.41 -2.43 6.15
C GLY A 177 -11.68 -2.56 7.48
N SER A 178 -12.38 -2.25 8.56
CA SER A 178 -11.84 -2.34 9.91
C SER A 178 -12.78 -3.09 10.80
N CYS A 179 -12.20 -3.87 11.71
CA CYS A 179 -12.96 -4.56 12.73
C CYS A 179 -13.56 -3.59 13.75
N PRO A 180 -14.68 -3.95 14.40
CA PRO A 180 -15.24 -3.18 15.51
C PRO A 180 -14.21 -2.92 16.61
N THR A 181 -14.45 -1.88 17.42
CA THR A 181 -13.56 -1.45 18.50
C THR A 181 -13.11 -2.63 19.39
N ASN A 182 -11.82 -2.69 19.70
CA ASN A 182 -11.17 -3.74 20.51
C ASN A 182 -11.28 -5.16 19.94
N THR A 183 -11.46 -5.29 18.61
CA THR A 183 -11.40 -6.59 17.93
C THR A 183 -10.39 -6.55 16.78
N PHE A 184 -9.91 -7.73 16.40
CA PHE A 184 -8.85 -7.94 15.43
C PHE A 184 -9.38 -8.83 14.31
N TYR A 185 -8.97 -8.56 13.08
CA TYR A 185 -9.28 -9.43 11.97
C TYR A 185 -8.45 -10.70 12.07
N SER A 186 -9.11 -11.85 12.09
CA SER A 186 -8.46 -13.14 12.04
C SER A 186 -8.45 -13.67 10.63
N ALA A 187 -7.27 -13.65 9.99
CA ALA A 187 -7.08 -14.28 8.69
C ALA A 187 -7.42 -15.78 8.71
N GLY A 188 -7.39 -16.44 9.88
CA GLY A 188 -7.76 -17.85 10.00
C GLY A 188 -9.26 -18.13 10.05
N SER A 189 -10.03 -17.26 10.69
CA SER A 189 -11.50 -17.42 10.75
C SER A 189 -12.23 -16.59 9.70
N GLY A 190 -11.56 -15.60 9.08
CA GLY A 190 -12.13 -14.60 8.19
C GLY A 190 -13.01 -13.58 8.90
N ASN A 191 -13.00 -13.54 10.24
CA ASN A 191 -13.91 -12.75 11.06
C ASN A 191 -13.15 -11.88 12.07
N CYS A 192 -13.81 -10.81 12.52
CA CYS A 192 -13.34 -10.01 13.64
C CYS A 192 -13.54 -10.78 14.95
N GLN A 193 -12.50 -10.80 15.79
CA GLN A 193 -12.51 -11.50 17.07
C GLN A 193 -11.77 -10.70 18.14
N SER A 194 -12.11 -10.91 19.40
CA SER A 194 -11.47 -10.22 20.53
C SER A 194 -10.02 -10.65 20.77
N THR A 195 -9.64 -11.87 20.39
CA THR A 195 -8.28 -12.38 20.55
C THR A 195 -7.39 -11.91 19.41
N ASN A 196 -6.29 -11.23 19.73
CA ASN A 196 -5.28 -10.82 18.76
C ASN A 196 -4.64 -12.07 18.10
N PRO A 197 -4.84 -12.32 16.80
CA PRO A 197 -4.33 -13.50 16.10
C PRO A 197 -2.89 -13.33 15.58
N CYS A 198 -2.28 -12.15 15.73
CA CYS A 198 -0.98 -11.86 15.14
C CYS A 198 0.16 -12.51 15.94
N THR A 199 0.93 -13.38 15.26
CA THR A 199 2.08 -14.13 15.82
C THR A 199 3.44 -13.53 15.48
N GLY A 200 3.48 -12.47 14.67
CA GLY A 200 4.68 -11.68 14.39
C GLY A 200 5.05 -10.80 15.58
N GLY A 201 6.34 -10.78 15.93
CA GLY A 201 6.87 -10.01 17.04
C GLY A 201 6.34 -8.56 17.03
N SER A 202 5.95 -8.11 18.21
CA SER A 202 5.63 -6.72 18.53
C SER A 202 6.65 -5.79 17.85
N GLY A 203 6.20 -5.08 16.81
CA GLY A 203 7.04 -4.18 16.03
C GLY A 203 6.27 -3.34 15.02
N SER A 204 5.08 -3.76 14.62
CA SER A 204 4.13 -2.92 13.88
C SER A 204 2.75 -3.06 14.49
N SER A 205 2.67 -2.72 15.78
CA SER A 205 1.42 -2.21 16.31
C SER A 205 1.17 -0.86 15.65
N GLY A 206 0.52 -0.86 14.49
CA GLY A 206 -0.35 0.24 14.05
C GLY A 206 -1.59 0.33 14.96
N SER A 207 -1.41 0.12 16.26
CA SER A 207 -2.39 0.53 17.23
C SER A 207 -2.41 2.05 17.12
N ASN A 208 -3.56 2.57 16.70
CA ASN A 208 -3.98 3.94 16.90
C ASN A 208 -3.80 4.30 18.39
N THR A 209 -2.57 4.56 18.80
CA THR A 209 -2.18 4.89 20.18
C THR A 209 -1.96 6.39 20.34
N GLY A 210 -2.10 7.16 19.25
CA GLY A 210 -1.97 8.61 19.27
C GLY A 210 -3.29 9.37 19.44
N SER A 211 -4.40 8.86 18.90
CA SER A 211 -5.68 9.58 18.95
C SER A 211 -6.44 9.30 20.26
N PRO A 212 -6.91 10.33 20.98
CA PRO A 212 -7.83 10.14 22.11
C PRO A 212 -9.27 9.84 21.66
N TYR A 213 -9.52 9.75 20.35
CA TYR A 213 -10.86 9.61 19.76
C TYR A 213 -11.02 8.30 18.98
N THR A 214 -12.26 7.81 18.88
CA THR A 214 -12.63 6.64 18.07
C THR A 214 -13.44 7.03 16.83
N VAL A 215 -13.37 6.25 15.76
CA VAL A 215 -14.11 6.53 14.50
C VAL A 215 -15.60 6.64 14.78
N GLY A 216 -16.22 7.73 14.32
CA GLY A 216 -17.63 8.02 14.54
C GLY A 216 -17.92 8.70 15.87
N GLN A 217 -16.92 8.94 16.72
CA GLN A 217 -17.11 9.65 17.98
C GLN A 217 -17.49 11.12 17.73
N GLN A 218 -18.61 11.53 18.29
CA GLN A 218 -19.03 12.93 18.33
C GLN A 218 -18.28 13.67 19.43
N VAL A 219 -17.65 14.79 19.09
CA VAL A 219 -16.86 15.60 20.02
C VAL A 219 -17.30 17.06 19.92
N SER A 220 -17.65 17.64 21.06
CA SER A 220 -18.24 18.97 21.09
C SER A 220 -17.22 20.09 20.92
N GLY A 221 -17.59 21.09 20.11
CA GLY A 221 -16.84 22.34 19.95
C GLY A 221 -15.58 22.26 19.10
N VAL A 222 -15.30 21.12 18.45
CA VAL A 222 -14.11 20.94 17.59
C VAL A 222 -14.23 21.63 16.23
N CYS A 223 -15.46 21.96 15.79
CA CYS A 223 -15.73 22.57 14.49
C CYS A 223 -15.65 24.11 14.46
N LYS A 224 -15.41 24.75 15.62
CA LYS A 224 -15.52 26.22 15.79
C LYS A 224 -14.64 27.05 14.86
N ASP A 225 -13.45 26.55 14.57
CA ASP A 225 -12.45 27.25 13.76
C ASP A 225 -12.35 26.71 12.33
N GLY A 226 -13.20 25.74 11.97
CA GLY A 226 -13.21 25.18 10.64
C GLY A 226 -13.93 26.06 9.62
N LYS A 227 -13.57 25.88 8.35
CA LYS A 227 -14.12 26.67 7.25
C LYS A 227 -14.40 25.78 6.06
N ALA A 228 -15.58 25.89 5.46
CA ALA A 228 -15.86 25.23 4.20
C ALA A 228 -15.02 25.77 3.05
N ILE A 229 -14.55 24.87 2.19
CA ILE A 229 -13.88 25.22 0.94
C ILE A 229 -14.93 25.59 -0.10
N GLY A 230 -14.80 26.78 -0.69
CA GLY A 230 -15.75 27.27 -1.70
C GLY A 230 -17.17 27.43 -1.16
N SER A 231 -18.15 26.85 -1.85
CA SER A 231 -19.57 26.90 -1.48
C SER A 231 -20.07 25.64 -0.77
N ALA A 232 -19.17 24.79 -0.26
CA ALA A 232 -19.55 23.57 0.45
C ALA A 232 -20.31 23.90 1.75
N THR A 233 -21.26 23.03 2.12
CA THR A 233 -22.02 23.13 3.37
C THR A 233 -21.41 22.30 4.51
N THR A 234 -20.37 21.53 4.20
CA THR A 234 -19.64 20.68 5.13
C THR A 234 -18.15 20.93 4.98
N PHE A 235 -17.37 20.61 6.00
CA PHE A 235 -15.94 20.80 6.03
C PHE A 235 -15.25 19.82 6.96
N TYR A 236 -13.93 19.73 6.83
CA TYR A 236 -13.10 18.88 7.67
C TYR A 236 -12.06 19.70 8.40
N VAL A 237 -11.77 19.34 9.65
CA VAL A 237 -10.73 19.98 10.47
C VAL A 237 -9.79 18.92 11.03
N SER A 238 -8.51 19.26 11.19
CA SER A 238 -7.55 18.34 11.83
C SER A 238 -7.97 18.07 13.28
N ASP A 239 -7.70 16.86 13.77
CA ASP A 239 -7.91 16.55 15.18
C ASP A 239 -6.86 17.20 16.11
N THR A 240 -5.79 17.77 15.56
CA THR A 240 -4.63 18.38 16.26
C THR A 240 -3.86 17.45 17.19
N LYS A 241 -4.20 16.17 17.25
CA LYS A 241 -3.58 15.15 18.11
C LYS A 241 -2.76 14.17 17.31
N THR A 242 -3.13 13.96 16.05
CA THR A 242 -2.48 13.04 15.15
C THR A 242 -2.26 13.67 13.79
N CYS A 243 -1.34 13.13 13.00
CA CYS A 243 -1.15 13.57 11.61
C CYS A 243 -2.27 13.10 10.67
N TYR A 244 -3.18 12.24 11.13
CA TYR A 244 -4.09 11.49 10.27
C TYR A 244 -5.56 11.63 10.66
N GLY A 245 -5.87 12.02 11.89
CA GLY A 245 -7.23 12.18 12.37
C GLY A 245 -7.81 13.54 12.01
N TYR A 246 -9.11 13.54 11.75
CA TYR A 246 -9.86 14.72 11.38
C TYR A 246 -11.31 14.62 11.86
N PHE A 247 -11.97 15.76 11.99
CA PHE A 247 -13.40 15.84 12.26
C PHE A 247 -14.16 16.24 11.01
N TYR A 248 -15.27 15.56 10.73
CA TYR A 248 -16.29 16.00 9.81
C TYR A 248 -17.25 16.96 10.53
N CYS A 249 -17.51 18.10 9.90
CA CYS A 249 -18.31 19.18 10.44
C CYS A 249 -19.37 19.62 9.43
N THR A 250 -20.59 19.86 9.90
CA THR A 250 -21.71 20.42 9.11
C THR A 250 -21.97 21.89 9.44
N SER A 251 -21.32 22.42 10.48
CA SER A 251 -21.50 23.76 11.01
C SER A 251 -20.31 24.09 11.93
N THR A 252 -20.01 25.38 12.10
CA THR A 252 -18.99 25.86 13.05
C THR A 252 -19.49 25.89 14.50
N THR A 253 -20.79 25.74 14.73
CA THR A 253 -21.38 25.76 16.09
C THR A 253 -21.72 24.37 16.61
N GLU A 254 -21.66 23.35 15.76
CA GLU A 254 -22.06 21.98 16.07
C GLU A 254 -20.87 21.10 16.49
N ASP A 255 -21.20 19.91 16.97
CA ASP A 255 -20.23 18.88 17.29
C ASP A 255 -19.61 18.29 16.00
N GLY A 256 -18.34 17.89 16.08
CA GLY A 256 -17.65 17.22 14.98
C GLY A 256 -17.65 15.71 15.16
N ILE A 257 -17.71 14.98 14.06
CA ILE A 257 -17.60 13.51 14.07
C ILE A 257 -16.18 13.12 13.69
N TRP A 258 -15.45 12.46 14.59
CA TRP A 258 -14.06 12.07 14.34
C TRP A 258 -13.98 10.93 13.34
N ASN A 259 -13.01 11.03 12.43
CA ASN A 259 -12.63 9.98 11.51
C ASN A 259 -11.10 10.01 11.33
N SER A 260 -10.57 8.96 10.71
CA SER A 260 -9.15 8.82 10.43
C SER A 260 -8.93 8.74 8.93
N CYS A 261 -7.84 9.33 8.48
CA CYS A 261 -7.30 9.05 7.17
C CYS A 261 -6.98 7.57 7.03
N LEU A 262 -7.06 7.09 5.78
CA LEU A 262 -6.64 5.74 5.45
C LEU A 262 -5.20 5.51 5.89
N PHE A 263 -4.90 4.28 6.30
CA PHE A 263 -3.53 3.90 6.64
C PHE A 263 -2.58 4.21 5.48
N GLY A 264 -1.42 4.76 5.79
CA GLY A 264 -0.43 5.28 4.83
C GLY A 264 -0.56 6.76 4.51
N THR A 265 -1.51 7.49 5.12
CA THR A 265 -1.86 8.87 4.70
C THR A 265 -2.06 9.80 5.89
N HIS A 266 -1.84 11.09 5.67
CA HIS A 266 -1.98 12.16 6.66
C HIS A 266 -3.05 13.15 6.24
N PHE A 267 -3.77 13.73 7.19
CA PHE A 267 -4.79 14.73 6.93
C PHE A 267 -4.15 16.11 6.75
N ASP A 268 -4.29 16.71 5.58
CA ASP A 268 -3.92 18.10 5.34
C ASP A 268 -5.16 19.00 5.52
N PRO A 269 -5.18 19.88 6.54
CA PRO A 269 -6.30 20.77 6.81
C PRO A 269 -6.47 21.87 5.75
N THR A 270 -5.47 22.13 4.91
CA THR A 270 -5.54 23.19 3.89
C THR A 270 -6.46 22.81 2.72
N PRO A 271 -6.25 21.68 2.02
CA PRO A 271 -7.20 21.13 1.06
C PRO A 271 -8.29 20.24 1.71
N GLN A 272 -8.25 20.00 3.02
CA GLN A 272 -9.21 19.19 3.78
C GLN A 272 -9.33 17.74 3.28
N GLN A 273 -8.19 17.10 3.03
CA GLN A 273 -8.13 15.75 2.46
C GLN A 273 -6.93 14.98 2.99
N CYS A 274 -6.99 13.65 2.87
CA CYS A 274 -5.90 12.76 3.22
C CYS A 274 -4.87 12.71 2.09
N VAL A 275 -3.65 13.17 2.35
CA VAL A 275 -2.55 13.24 1.38
C VAL A 275 -1.40 12.31 1.77
N SER A 276 -0.42 12.18 0.87
CA SER A 276 0.85 11.52 1.20
C SER A 276 1.53 12.24 2.38
N PRO A 277 2.14 11.52 3.33
CA PRO A 277 2.94 12.13 4.39
C PRO A 277 3.98 13.14 3.89
N ALA A 278 4.52 12.94 2.69
CA ALA A 278 5.50 13.84 2.09
C ALA A 278 4.89 15.16 1.60
N ALA A 279 3.59 15.15 1.29
CA ALA A 279 2.87 16.31 0.76
C ALA A 279 2.29 17.22 1.85
N TYR A 280 2.37 16.83 3.13
CA TYR A 280 1.89 17.63 4.26
C TYR A 280 2.93 17.70 5.37
N ALA A 281 3.26 18.92 5.79
CA ALA A 281 4.26 19.18 6.80
C ALA A 281 3.68 19.03 8.22
N CYS A 282 3.33 17.81 8.60
CA CYS A 282 2.81 17.52 9.94
C CYS A 282 3.92 17.55 11.01
N SER A 283 3.70 18.28 12.10
CA SER A 283 4.65 18.38 13.24
C SER A 283 4.41 17.35 14.35
N LEU A 284 3.45 16.44 14.20
CA LEU A 284 3.09 15.43 15.21
C LEU A 284 3.76 14.08 14.89
N ASN A 285 3.39 13.01 15.61
CA ASN A 285 3.92 11.67 15.33
C ASN A 285 3.48 11.19 13.94
N ARG A 286 4.43 11.19 13.00
CA ARG A 286 4.22 10.83 11.58
C ARG A 286 4.18 9.32 11.36
N CYS A 287 4.72 8.53 12.29
CA CYS A 287 4.73 7.07 12.27
C CYS A 287 3.39 6.44 12.68
N GLY A 288 2.46 7.21 13.25
CA GLY A 288 1.23 6.68 13.86
C GLY A 288 0.19 6.11 12.91
N ASN A 289 0.30 6.35 11.60
CA ASN A 289 -0.66 5.86 10.58
C ASN A 289 0.04 5.49 9.26
N VAL A 290 1.27 4.98 9.32
CA VAL A 290 2.06 4.59 8.14
C VAL A 290 2.83 3.31 8.43
N ALA A 291 3.03 2.46 7.41
CA ALA A 291 3.93 1.30 7.48
C ALA A 291 5.31 1.68 6.94
N SER A 292 5.95 2.65 7.57
CA SER A 292 7.34 3.02 7.23
C SER A 292 8.26 2.75 8.42
N PRO A 293 9.46 2.18 8.20
CA PRO A 293 10.47 2.08 9.25
C PRO A 293 11.05 3.45 9.62
N PHE A 294 11.05 4.41 8.68
CA PHE A 294 11.60 5.74 8.89
C PHE A 294 10.76 6.84 8.22
N MET A 295 10.64 7.98 8.87
CA MET A 295 9.88 9.14 8.37
C MET A 295 10.76 10.38 8.39
N ALA A 296 10.65 11.26 7.41
CA ALA A 296 11.38 12.53 7.43
C ALA A 296 10.98 13.36 8.66
N VAL A 297 11.94 14.06 9.27
CA VAL A 297 11.60 14.97 10.37
C VAL A 297 11.12 16.30 9.80
N PHE A 298 9.98 16.77 10.29
CA PHE A 298 9.40 18.07 9.94
C PHE A 298 10.39 19.22 10.11
N ASN A 299 10.42 20.15 9.15
CA ASN A 299 11.26 21.36 9.18
C ASN A 299 12.78 21.12 9.21
N THR A 300 13.27 19.98 8.73
CA THR A 300 14.72 19.67 8.71
C THR A 300 15.35 19.72 7.32
N ASN A 301 14.64 20.24 6.32
CA ASN A 301 15.01 20.10 4.91
C ASN A 301 15.24 18.63 4.48
N CYS A 302 14.54 17.69 5.14
CA CYS A 302 14.75 16.25 5.02
C CYS A 302 16.21 15.81 5.21
N THR A 303 16.96 16.52 6.04
CA THR A 303 18.32 16.09 6.42
C THR A 303 18.31 15.15 7.62
N GLU A 304 17.17 15.00 8.26
CA GLU A 304 16.93 14.12 9.40
C GLU A 304 15.74 13.20 9.14
N TYR A 305 15.79 12.00 9.70
CA TYR A 305 14.68 11.05 9.70
C TYR A 305 14.48 10.44 11.09
N GLU A 306 13.23 10.21 11.46
CA GLU A 306 12.83 9.51 12.68
C GLU A 306 12.76 8.00 12.39
N ILE A 307 13.24 7.19 13.33
CA ILE A 307 13.09 5.74 13.34
C ILE A 307 11.80 5.38 14.06
N CYS A 308 10.79 4.91 13.32
CA CYS A 308 9.45 4.72 13.85
C CYS A 308 9.34 3.71 14.99
N SER A 309 10.26 2.75 15.09
CA SER A 309 10.27 1.76 16.18
C SER A 309 10.79 2.31 17.51
N SER A 310 11.48 3.46 17.50
CA SER A 310 12.17 4.00 18.68
C SER A 310 11.98 5.50 18.90
N SER A 311 11.38 6.20 17.93
CA SER A 311 11.32 7.66 17.84
C SER A 311 12.68 8.36 17.93
N ALA A 312 13.77 7.63 17.67
CA ALA A 312 15.10 8.20 17.60
C ALA A 312 15.30 8.91 16.26
N THR A 313 15.87 10.11 16.30
CA THR A 313 16.28 10.84 15.10
C THR A 313 17.65 10.37 14.63
N ASN A 314 17.82 10.25 13.32
CA ASN A 314 19.08 9.89 12.68
C ASN A 314 19.27 10.68 11.37
N TYR A 315 20.45 10.54 10.78
CA TYR A 315 20.93 11.36 9.67
C TYR A 315 21.43 10.48 8.52
N CYS A 316 21.18 10.93 7.30
CA CYS A 316 21.82 10.32 6.14
C CYS A 316 23.33 10.63 6.10
N PRO A 317 24.15 9.77 5.44
CA PRO A 317 25.58 10.04 5.23
C PRO A 317 25.82 11.39 4.55
N SER A 318 26.94 12.04 4.86
CA SER A 318 27.28 13.36 4.29
C SER A 318 27.36 13.39 2.76
N SER A 319 27.65 12.24 2.13
CA SER A 319 27.65 12.08 0.68
C SER A 319 26.23 12.08 0.06
N ASN A 320 25.20 11.71 0.82
CA ASN A 320 23.79 11.59 0.38
C ASN A 320 22.87 12.24 1.42
N LYS A 321 22.97 13.55 1.61
CA LYS A 321 22.44 14.25 2.80
C LYS A 321 20.91 14.24 2.97
N TYR A 322 20.13 13.96 1.94
CA TYR A 322 18.67 14.12 1.96
C TYR A 322 17.95 12.78 2.05
N TYR A 323 17.14 12.58 3.09
CA TYR A 323 16.31 11.40 3.26
C TYR A 323 15.02 11.50 2.43
N ASP A 324 14.91 10.62 1.44
CA ASP A 324 13.72 10.44 0.62
C ASP A 324 12.80 9.42 1.30
N GLU A 325 11.78 9.93 2.00
CA GLU A 325 10.84 9.07 2.72
C GLU A 325 9.84 8.33 1.83
N VAL A 326 9.67 8.76 0.57
CA VAL A 326 8.78 8.08 -0.39
C VAL A 326 9.45 6.81 -0.89
N HIS A 327 10.74 6.88 -1.16
CA HIS A 327 11.54 5.75 -1.67
C HIS A 327 12.36 5.05 -0.57
N ASN A 328 12.38 5.60 0.64
CA ASN A 328 13.12 5.11 1.80
C ASN A 328 14.64 4.99 1.56
N ILE A 329 15.23 6.02 0.97
CA ILE A 329 16.65 6.07 0.62
C ILE A 329 17.27 7.43 0.90
N CYS A 330 18.59 7.47 1.10
CA CYS A 330 19.35 8.71 1.17
C CYS A 330 19.80 9.15 -0.24
N THR A 331 19.62 10.43 -0.57
CA THR A 331 19.89 11.00 -1.90
C THR A 331 20.81 12.21 -1.83
N THR A 332 21.44 12.56 -2.95
CA THR A 332 22.36 13.71 -3.06
C THR A 332 21.65 15.03 -3.35
N LYS A 333 20.43 14.97 -3.88
CA LYS A 333 19.68 16.15 -4.33
C LYS A 333 18.62 16.52 -3.30
N PRO A 334 18.41 17.82 -3.02
CA PRO A 334 17.28 18.27 -2.22
C PRO A 334 15.97 17.75 -2.83
N LEU A 335 15.05 17.34 -1.96
CA LEU A 335 13.74 16.81 -2.33
C LEU A 335 12.72 17.95 -2.32
N ASN A 336 11.82 17.94 -3.30
CA ASN A 336 10.74 18.91 -3.42
C ASN A 336 9.43 18.36 -2.82
N TYR A 337 9.50 17.94 -1.57
CA TYR A 337 8.34 17.50 -0.80
C TYR A 337 7.99 18.59 0.21
N THR A 338 6.70 18.81 0.44
CA THR A 338 6.22 19.80 1.43
C THR A 338 6.81 19.56 2.82
N ILE A 339 7.00 18.30 3.23
CA ILE A 339 7.64 17.96 4.52
C ILE A 339 9.12 18.41 4.59
N CYS A 340 9.78 18.53 3.45
CA CYS A 340 11.17 18.96 3.31
C CYS A 340 11.30 20.48 3.16
N GLU A 341 10.22 21.24 3.08
CA GLU A 341 10.31 22.70 3.02
C GLU A 341 10.54 23.24 4.45
N ALA A 342 11.57 24.06 4.63
CA ALA A 342 11.74 24.80 5.89
C ALA A 342 10.66 25.88 5.99
N SER A 343 9.89 25.86 7.08
CA SER A 343 9.01 26.99 7.41
C SER A 343 9.84 28.27 7.53
N THR A 344 9.58 29.27 6.68
CA THR A 344 10.10 30.65 6.82
C THR A 344 9.40 31.40 7.94
#